data_AF-A0A9W6BSJ0-F1
#
_entry.id   AF-A0A9W6BSJ0-F1
#
_cell.length_a   1.000
_cell.length_b   1.000
_cell.length_c   1.000
_cell.angle_alpha   90.00
_cell.angle_beta   90.00
_cell.angle_gamma   90.00
#
_symmetry.space_group_name_H-M   'P 1'
#
loop_
_entity.id
_entity.type
_entity.pdbx_description
1 polymer ?
#
loop_
_entity_poly.entity_id
_entity_poly.type
_entity_poly.pdbx_seq_one_letter_code
_entity_poly.pdbx_strand_id
1 'polypeptide(L)'
;MGLPFPPRQRPAVHYFPIFATVLMLASIIGICVWIHYTQAMIYSIAAALDVVGNNAGADNYFVLSQSVVATSILFLIYACVIFGLCLWRALLEAEIDHLGEVKDKLQLYQMANLGVRICWLIIMTWLVLLLSGCGIFGVYVSNMRYLVRTTLENQNTVGAPVRTGAYPDCPATCVDLYVVDYIDVPLSQACVCSPSALKSILGHLNNAVAGAPGCFVGAFMMYVVAGFWRSELSKHHAFVMKEQDVAARLSGGEAPVAKGGLVEMGLRRGPAGGANGYRPLAGGPGGGGRGGGRGGAGRGRGRGEEG
;
A
#
# COMPACT_ATOMS: atom_id res chain seq x y z
N MET A 1 13.91 -38.37 19.00
CA MET A 1 12.93 -37.90 18.01
C MET A 1 11.87 -37.14 18.78
N GLY A 2 11.59 -35.89 18.41
CA GLY A 2 10.55 -35.10 19.08
C GLY A 2 9.16 -35.71 18.86
N LEU A 3 8.21 -35.42 19.75
CA LEU A 3 6.84 -35.87 19.55
C LEU A 3 6.23 -35.18 18.32
N PRO A 4 5.54 -35.91 17.41
CA PRO A 4 4.91 -35.32 16.24
C PRO A 4 3.78 -34.38 16.65
N PHE A 5 3.48 -33.40 15.80
CA PHE A 5 2.30 -32.56 16.01
C PHE A 5 1.02 -33.41 15.98
N PRO A 6 0.07 -33.17 16.90
CA PRO A 6 -1.20 -33.89 16.86
C PRO A 6 -1.97 -33.52 15.59
N PRO A 7 -2.36 -34.49 14.75
CA PRO A 7 -3.08 -34.22 13.51
C PRO A 7 -4.44 -33.60 13.81
N ARG A 8 -4.86 -32.63 12.99
CA ARG A 8 -6.17 -31.97 13.08
C ARG A 8 -6.88 -32.09 11.75
N GLN A 9 -8.11 -32.60 11.77
CA GLN A 9 -8.95 -32.59 10.57
C GLN A 9 -9.70 -31.26 10.49
N ARG A 10 -9.36 -30.45 9.48
CA ARG A 10 -10.08 -29.22 9.13
C ARG A 10 -10.70 -29.37 7.73
N PRO A 11 -11.84 -28.73 7.46
CA PRO A 11 -12.44 -28.75 6.12
C PRO A 11 -11.50 -28.10 5.10
N ALA A 12 -11.49 -28.61 3.86
CA ALA A 12 -10.56 -28.17 2.80
C ALA A 12 -10.59 -26.65 2.54
N VAL A 13 -11.76 -26.01 2.71
CA VAL A 13 -11.95 -24.56 2.55
C VAL A 13 -11.08 -23.75 3.52
N HIS A 14 -10.70 -24.33 4.66
CA HIS A 14 -9.85 -23.68 5.64
C HIS A 14 -8.43 -23.39 5.10
N TYR A 15 -7.94 -24.21 4.18
CA TYR A 15 -6.61 -24.06 3.60
C TYR A 15 -6.61 -23.11 2.39
N PHE A 16 -7.76 -22.68 1.88
CA PHE A 16 -7.77 -21.76 0.75
C PHE A 16 -7.48 -20.33 1.22
N PRO A 17 -6.47 -19.62 0.66
CA PRO A 17 -6.12 -18.28 1.12
C PRO A 17 -7.07 -17.23 0.52
N ILE A 18 -8.34 -17.25 0.93
CA ILE A 18 -9.42 -16.37 0.42
C ILE A 18 -8.98 -14.90 0.47
N PHE A 19 -8.39 -14.48 1.59
CA PHE A 19 -7.97 -13.10 1.76
C PHE A 19 -6.87 -12.70 0.77
N ALA A 20 -5.86 -13.55 0.56
CA ALA A 20 -4.81 -13.29 -0.43
C ALA A 20 -5.37 -13.24 -1.85
N THR A 21 -6.37 -14.06 -2.18
CA THR A 21 -7.06 -14.02 -3.49
C THR A 21 -7.77 -12.69 -3.71
N VAL A 22 -8.49 -12.19 -2.70
CA VAL A 22 -9.15 -10.87 -2.75
C VAL A 22 -8.11 -9.76 -2.90
N LEU A 23 -7.00 -9.81 -2.16
CA LEU A 23 -5.92 -8.84 -2.28
C LEU A 23 -5.26 -8.87 -3.67
N MET A 24 -5.11 -10.05 -4.28
CA MET A 24 -4.58 -10.19 -5.63
C MET A 24 -5.49 -9.53 -6.66
N LEU A 25 -6.80 -9.78 -6.59
CA LEU A 25 -7.78 -9.13 -7.46
C LEU A 25 -7.79 -7.61 -7.27
N ALA A 26 -7.77 -7.14 -6.03
CA ALA A 26 -7.70 -5.71 -5.71
C ALA A 26 -6.41 -5.07 -6.23
N SER A 27 -5.29 -5.79 -6.17
CA SER A 27 -3.99 -5.34 -6.72
C SER A 27 -4.09 -5.15 -8.23
N ILE A 28 -4.64 -6.12 -8.96
CA ILE A 28 -4.81 -6.06 -10.42
C ILE A 28 -5.71 -4.87 -10.79
N ILE A 29 -6.86 -4.72 -10.12
CA ILE A 29 -7.78 -3.60 -10.38
C ILE A 29 -7.09 -2.26 -10.14
N GLY A 30 -6.37 -2.11 -9.02
CA GLY A 30 -5.63 -0.89 -8.70
C GLY A 30 -4.60 -0.53 -9.77
N ILE A 31 -3.82 -1.51 -10.25
CA ILE A 31 -2.86 -1.33 -11.34
C ILE A 31 -3.57 -0.90 -12.63
N CYS A 32 -4.66 -1.58 -13.02
CA CYS A 32 -5.38 -1.25 -14.25
C CYS A 32 -5.95 0.17 -14.22
N VAL A 33 -6.57 0.58 -13.10
CA VAL A 33 -7.08 1.94 -12.91
C VAL A 33 -5.93 2.95 -13.01
N TRP A 34 -4.82 2.70 -12.31
CA TRP A 34 -3.68 3.59 -12.32
C TRP A 34 -3.08 3.76 -13.73
N ILE A 35 -2.80 2.65 -14.44
CA ILE A 35 -2.26 2.69 -15.81
C ILE A 35 -3.21 3.44 -16.74
N HIS A 36 -4.51 3.10 -16.71
CA HIS A 36 -5.48 3.67 -17.63
C HIS A 36 -5.52 5.21 -17.52
N TYR A 37 -5.68 5.73 -16.30
CA TYR A 37 -5.77 7.17 -16.10
C TYR A 37 -4.43 7.88 -16.28
N THR A 38 -3.31 7.24 -15.92
CA THR A 38 -1.98 7.83 -16.13
C THR A 38 -1.67 7.94 -17.63
N GLN A 39 -1.96 6.91 -18.41
CA GLN A 39 -1.77 6.92 -19.86
C GLN A 39 -2.72 7.92 -20.54
N ALA A 40 -4.00 7.97 -20.15
CA ALA A 40 -4.95 8.94 -20.70
C ALA A 40 -4.49 10.40 -20.46
N MET A 41 -3.93 10.67 -19.28
CA MET A 41 -3.40 11.98 -18.92
C MET A 41 -2.13 12.31 -19.72
N ILE A 42 -1.21 11.35 -19.85
CA ILE A 42 -0.01 11.45 -20.69
C ILE A 42 -0.42 11.78 -22.14
N TYR A 43 -1.28 10.97 -22.76
CA TYR A 43 -1.72 11.22 -24.15
C TYR A 43 -2.40 12.57 -24.35
N SER A 44 -3.17 13.04 -23.37
CA SER A 44 -3.79 14.37 -23.44
C SER A 44 -2.75 15.48 -23.42
N ILE A 45 -1.67 15.33 -22.65
CA ILE A 45 -0.57 16.31 -22.59
C ILE A 45 0.27 16.27 -23.87
N ALA A 46 0.58 15.09 -24.41
CA ALA A 46 1.23 15.00 -25.73
C ALA A 46 0.39 15.69 -26.81
N ALA A 47 -0.92 15.49 -26.84
CA ALA A 47 -1.80 16.15 -27.79
C ALA A 47 -1.80 17.68 -27.61
N ALA A 48 -1.70 18.17 -26.36
CA ALA A 48 -1.57 19.60 -26.10
C ALA A 48 -0.23 20.18 -26.61
N LEU A 49 0.87 19.43 -26.47
CA LEU A 49 2.20 19.82 -26.96
C LEU A 49 2.29 19.81 -28.49
N ASP A 50 1.66 18.82 -29.15
CA ASP A 50 1.61 18.73 -30.61
C ASP A 50 0.92 19.95 -31.25
N VAL A 51 -0.08 20.52 -30.56
CA VAL A 51 -0.75 21.76 -30.99
C VAL A 51 0.17 22.99 -30.89
N VAL A 52 1.13 22.99 -29.96
CA VAL A 52 2.09 24.10 -29.80
C VAL A 52 3.12 24.09 -30.92
N GLY A 53 3.56 22.91 -31.38
CA GLY A 53 4.40 22.77 -32.56
C GLY A 53 5.14 21.45 -32.62
N ASN A 54 5.51 21.03 -33.84
CA ASN A 54 6.16 19.74 -34.14
C ASN A 54 7.53 19.51 -33.44
N ASN A 55 8.10 20.54 -32.78
CA ASN A 55 9.37 20.47 -32.05
C ASN A 55 9.23 20.85 -30.57
N ALA A 56 8.01 21.01 -30.05
CA ALA A 56 7.75 21.23 -28.64
C ALA A 56 7.92 19.90 -27.89
N GLY A 57 9.01 19.76 -27.15
CA GLY A 57 9.27 18.64 -26.26
C GLY A 57 8.84 18.95 -24.84
N ALA A 58 8.49 17.92 -24.07
CA ALA A 58 8.57 18.01 -22.62
C ALA A 58 9.76 17.17 -22.18
N ASP A 59 10.61 17.74 -21.33
CA ASP A 59 11.77 17.03 -20.82
C ASP A 59 11.36 15.71 -20.14
N ASN A 60 12.10 14.64 -20.44
CA ASN A 60 11.90 13.31 -19.85
C ASN A 60 10.51 12.67 -20.06
N TYR A 61 9.72 13.16 -21.02
CA TYR A 61 8.37 12.64 -21.29
C TYR A 61 8.34 11.13 -21.66
N PHE A 62 9.33 10.66 -22.42
CA PHE A 62 9.48 9.24 -22.75
C PHE A 62 9.82 8.37 -21.53
N VAL A 63 10.65 8.90 -20.63
CA VAL A 63 11.05 8.24 -19.37
C VAL A 63 9.83 8.05 -18.46
N LEU A 64 8.90 9.01 -18.45
CA LEU A 64 7.67 8.93 -17.67
C LEU A 64 6.82 7.73 -18.08
N SER A 65 6.52 7.56 -19.38
CA SER A 65 5.70 6.43 -19.86
C SER A 65 6.36 5.07 -19.55
N GLN A 66 7.67 4.95 -19.75
CA GLN A 66 8.41 3.73 -19.41
C GLN A 66 8.38 3.42 -17.91
N SER A 67 8.51 4.45 -17.06
CA SER A 67 8.48 4.28 -15.60
C SER A 67 7.13 3.77 -15.08
N VAL A 68 6.02 4.15 -15.73
CA VAL A 68 4.67 3.69 -15.39
C VAL A 68 4.54 2.19 -15.69
N VAL A 69 5.00 1.76 -16.87
CA VAL A 69 4.99 0.35 -17.26
C VAL A 69 5.89 -0.47 -16.33
N ALA A 70 7.11 0.00 -16.06
CA ALA A 70 8.05 -0.69 -15.18
C ALA A 70 7.50 -0.86 -13.75
N THR A 71 6.92 0.21 -13.19
CA THR A 71 6.33 0.16 -11.84
C THR A 71 5.17 -0.83 -11.76
N SER A 72 4.32 -0.84 -12.78
CA SER A 72 3.17 -1.75 -12.85
C SER A 72 3.58 -3.22 -12.88
N ILE A 73 4.58 -3.53 -13.73
CA ILE A 73 5.11 -4.89 -13.87
C ILE A 73 5.78 -5.33 -12.57
N LEU A 74 6.63 -4.49 -11.98
CA LEU A 74 7.31 -4.82 -10.72
C LEU A 74 6.31 -5.06 -9.60
N PHE A 75 5.30 -4.22 -9.46
CA PHE A 75 4.27 -4.40 -8.44
C PHE A 75 3.51 -5.71 -8.63
N LEU A 76 3.14 -6.05 -9.88
CA LEU A 76 2.44 -7.29 -10.20
C LEU A 76 3.30 -8.54 -9.91
N ILE A 77 4.58 -8.53 -10.30
CA ILE A 77 5.51 -9.65 -10.04
C ILE A 77 5.61 -9.90 -8.54
N TYR A 78 5.83 -8.86 -7.74
CA TYR A 78 5.93 -9.03 -6.29
C TYR A 78 4.59 -9.43 -5.66
N ALA A 79 3.45 -8.93 -6.16
CA ALA A 79 2.13 -9.40 -5.72
C ALA A 79 1.94 -10.90 -6.00
N CYS A 80 2.36 -11.39 -7.18
CA CYS A 80 2.36 -12.82 -7.51
C CYS A 80 3.26 -13.62 -6.56
N VAL A 81 4.48 -13.13 -6.25
CA VAL A 81 5.40 -13.80 -5.32
C VAL A 81 4.80 -13.90 -3.92
N ILE A 82 4.19 -12.81 -3.42
CA ILE A 82 3.54 -12.81 -2.10
C ILE A 82 2.33 -13.74 -2.09
N PHE A 83 1.51 -13.71 -3.13
CA PHE A 83 0.39 -14.63 -3.28
C PHE A 83 0.86 -16.10 -3.31
N GLY A 84 1.96 -16.38 -4.01
CA GLY A 84 2.62 -17.69 -4.02
C GLY A 84 3.10 -18.12 -2.63
N LEU A 85 3.65 -17.19 -1.82
CA LEU A 85 3.98 -17.47 -0.43
C LEU A 85 2.74 -17.75 0.44
N CYS A 86 1.62 -17.07 0.20
CA CYS A 86 0.36 -17.38 0.90
C CYS A 86 -0.16 -18.78 0.55
N LEU A 87 -0.08 -19.17 -0.73
CA LEU A 87 -0.43 -20.52 -1.18
C LEU A 87 0.53 -21.57 -0.60
N TRP A 88 1.84 -21.30 -0.61
CA TRP A 88 2.81 -22.22 -0.01
C TRP A 88 2.55 -22.39 1.49
N ARG A 89 2.19 -21.32 2.21
CA ARG A 89 1.81 -21.42 3.62
C ARG A 89 0.61 -22.33 3.85
N ALA A 90 -0.43 -22.17 3.04
CA ALA A 90 -1.63 -23.00 3.08
C ALA A 90 -1.31 -24.49 2.86
N LEU A 91 -0.44 -24.80 1.90
CA LEU A 91 0.03 -26.16 1.64
C LEU A 91 0.83 -26.72 2.82
N LEU A 92 1.72 -25.92 3.42
CA LEU A 92 2.46 -26.31 4.62
C LEU A 92 1.53 -26.56 5.81
N GLU A 93 0.47 -25.76 5.97
CA GLU A 93 -0.54 -25.94 7.00
C GLU A 93 -1.26 -27.29 6.85
N ALA A 94 -1.68 -27.63 5.62
CA ALA A 94 -2.28 -28.93 5.33
C ALA A 94 -1.31 -30.09 5.56
N GLU A 95 -0.04 -29.91 5.17
CA GLU A 95 1.00 -30.93 5.38
C GLU A 95 1.27 -31.18 6.87
N ILE A 96 1.35 -30.11 7.69
CA ILE A 96 1.51 -30.21 9.15
C ILE A 96 0.32 -30.95 9.78
N ASP A 97 -0.90 -30.60 9.38
CA ASP A 97 -2.12 -31.19 9.93
C ASP A 97 -2.28 -32.69 9.55
N HIS A 98 -1.69 -33.13 8.43
CA HIS A 98 -1.74 -34.53 7.96
C HIS A 98 -0.55 -35.40 8.39
N LEU A 99 0.68 -34.88 8.34
CA LEU A 99 1.91 -35.67 8.52
C LEU A 99 2.59 -35.44 9.88
N GLY A 100 2.33 -34.33 10.56
CA GLY A 100 2.86 -34.05 11.90
C GLY A 100 4.36 -33.71 12.00
N GLU A 101 5.14 -33.75 10.90
CA GLU A 101 6.59 -33.44 10.87
C GLU A 101 6.97 -32.50 9.71
N VAL A 102 7.33 -31.23 10.01
CA VAL A 102 7.67 -30.24 8.95
C VAL A 102 8.75 -29.21 9.38
N LYS A 103 9.60 -29.50 10.37
CA LYS A 103 10.51 -28.51 11.00
C LYS A 103 11.41 -27.76 9.99
N ASP A 104 12.01 -28.46 9.03
CA ASP A 104 12.99 -27.85 8.10
C ASP A 104 12.34 -26.97 7.03
N LYS A 105 11.17 -27.37 6.50
CA LYS A 105 10.44 -26.57 5.49
C LYS A 105 9.91 -25.26 6.09
N LEU A 106 9.59 -25.27 7.38
CA LEU A 106 9.09 -24.10 8.09
C LEU A 106 10.17 -23.01 8.26
N GLN A 107 11.43 -23.41 8.49
CA GLN A 107 12.56 -22.49 8.51
C GLN A 107 12.86 -21.88 7.14
N LEU A 108 12.78 -22.68 6.06
CA LEU A 108 12.93 -22.17 4.69
C LEU A 108 11.86 -21.13 4.35
N TYR A 109 10.60 -21.42 4.69
CA TYR A 109 9.50 -20.48 4.48
C TYR A 109 9.72 -19.16 5.23
N GLN A 110 10.21 -19.22 6.46
CA GLN A 110 10.49 -18.03 7.27
C GLN A 110 11.55 -17.12 6.63
N MET A 111 12.63 -17.70 6.10
CA MET A 111 13.68 -16.94 5.42
C MET A 111 13.14 -16.30 4.12
N ALA A 112 12.36 -17.05 3.34
CA ALA A 112 11.72 -16.53 2.14
C ALA A 112 10.75 -15.37 2.47
N ASN A 113 9.92 -15.54 3.50
CA ASN A 113 8.98 -14.51 3.94
C ASN A 113 9.73 -13.25 4.43
N LEU A 114 10.81 -13.40 5.20
CA LEU A 114 11.63 -12.26 5.63
C LEU A 114 12.22 -11.49 4.43
N GLY A 115 12.80 -12.19 3.46
CA GLY A 115 13.35 -11.57 2.25
C GLY A 115 12.29 -10.80 1.47
N VAL A 116 11.13 -11.41 1.24
CA VAL A 116 10.02 -10.76 0.54
C VAL A 116 9.48 -9.56 1.31
N ARG A 117 9.41 -9.61 2.65
CA ARG A 117 9.00 -8.46 3.47
C ARG A 117 9.94 -7.28 3.33
N ILE A 118 11.26 -7.51 3.29
CA ILE A 118 12.25 -6.43 3.11
C ILE A 118 12.10 -5.80 1.72
N CYS A 119 12.03 -6.61 0.67
CA CYS A 119 11.80 -6.10 -0.68
C CYS A 119 10.46 -5.35 -0.79
N TRP A 120 9.42 -5.84 -0.11
CA TRP A 120 8.11 -5.19 -0.10
C TRP A 120 8.11 -3.82 0.57
N LEU A 121 8.96 -3.59 1.58
CA LEU A 121 9.12 -2.27 2.18
C LEU A 121 9.68 -1.25 1.18
N ILE A 122 10.59 -1.69 0.30
CA ILE A 122 11.14 -0.86 -0.78
C ILE A 122 10.01 -0.49 -1.76
N ILE A 123 9.18 -1.46 -2.16
CA ILE A 123 8.01 -1.22 -3.01
C ILE A 123 7.03 -0.24 -2.36
N MET A 124 6.73 -0.40 -1.07
CA MET A 124 5.85 0.54 -0.34
C MET A 124 6.43 1.96 -0.32
N THR A 125 7.73 2.09 -0.12
CA THR A 125 8.41 3.39 -0.14
C THR A 125 8.34 4.01 -1.54
N TRP A 126 8.53 3.20 -2.58
CA TRP A 126 8.36 3.61 -3.98
C TRP A 126 6.94 4.09 -4.27
N LEU A 127 5.90 3.44 -3.73
CA LEU A 127 4.52 3.88 -3.91
C LEU A 127 4.23 5.23 -3.26
N VAL A 128 4.89 5.57 -2.14
CA VAL A 128 4.78 6.91 -1.54
C VAL A 128 5.41 7.96 -2.46
N LEU A 129 6.57 7.66 -3.03
CA LEU A 129 7.20 8.54 -4.02
C LEU A 129 6.32 8.71 -5.26
N LEU A 130 5.71 7.63 -5.74
CA LEU A 130 4.78 7.65 -6.85
C LEU A 130 3.54 8.51 -6.54
N LEU A 131 2.95 8.39 -5.34
CA LEU A 131 1.85 9.25 -4.91
C LEU A 131 2.25 10.73 -4.88
N SER A 132 3.46 11.03 -4.39
CA SER A 132 4.00 12.40 -4.41
C SER A 132 4.23 12.91 -5.85
N GLY A 133 4.68 12.03 -6.76
CA GLY A 133 4.85 12.33 -8.18
C GLY A 133 3.53 12.60 -8.89
N CYS A 134 2.49 11.79 -8.65
CA CYS A 134 1.12 12.07 -9.09
C CYS A 134 0.65 13.43 -8.56
N GLY A 135 0.97 13.72 -7.28
CA GLY A 135 0.86 15.02 -6.60
C GLY A 135 1.30 16.19 -7.45
N ILE A 136 2.60 16.22 -7.65
CA ILE A 136 3.33 17.26 -8.36
C ILE A 136 2.84 17.38 -9.80
N PHE A 137 2.64 16.26 -10.48
CA PHE A 137 2.19 16.24 -11.87
C PHE A 137 0.79 16.85 -12.03
N GLY A 138 -0.15 16.51 -11.13
CA GLY A 138 -1.49 17.11 -11.14
C GLY A 138 -1.47 18.63 -10.95
N VAL A 139 -0.57 19.15 -10.10
CA VAL A 139 -0.38 20.59 -9.90
C VAL A 139 0.13 21.26 -11.18
N TYR A 140 1.12 20.69 -11.87
CA TYR A 140 1.63 21.25 -13.12
C TYR A 140 0.56 21.34 -14.20
N VAL A 141 -0.21 20.27 -14.41
CA VAL A 141 -1.31 20.26 -15.40
C VAL A 141 -2.38 21.29 -15.04
N SER A 142 -2.70 21.43 -13.75
CA SER A 142 -3.66 22.45 -13.28
C SER A 142 -3.16 23.88 -13.50
N ASN A 143 -1.88 24.15 -13.22
CA ASN A 143 -1.27 25.47 -13.43
C ASN A 143 -1.25 25.82 -14.92
N MET A 144 -0.92 24.87 -15.79
CA MET A 144 -0.98 25.03 -17.24
C MET A 144 -2.37 25.38 -17.74
N ARG A 145 -3.37 24.65 -17.25
CA ARG A 145 -4.77 24.91 -17.58
C ARG A 145 -5.18 26.32 -17.16
N TYR A 146 -4.77 26.74 -15.96
CA TYR A 146 -5.06 28.08 -15.45
C TYR A 146 -4.42 29.16 -16.33
N LEU A 147 -3.13 29.01 -16.66
CA LEU A 147 -2.39 29.92 -17.54
C LEU A 147 -3.11 30.11 -18.89
N VAL A 148 -3.39 29.01 -19.60
CA VAL A 148 -4.04 29.03 -20.94
C VAL A 148 -5.44 29.62 -20.86
N ARG A 149 -6.21 29.29 -19.82
CA ARG A 149 -7.56 29.81 -19.61
C ARG A 149 -7.54 31.32 -19.37
N THR A 150 -6.68 31.80 -18.48
CA THR A 150 -6.55 33.23 -18.18
C THR A 150 -6.13 34.01 -19.42
N THR A 151 -5.21 33.49 -20.23
CA THR A 151 -4.84 34.13 -21.49
C THR A 151 -6.02 34.21 -22.47
N LEU A 152 -6.84 33.16 -22.60
CA LEU A 152 -8.06 33.20 -23.42
C LEU A 152 -9.08 34.24 -22.92
N GLU A 153 -9.27 34.32 -21.60
CA GLU A 153 -10.15 35.33 -20.99
C GLU A 153 -9.62 36.75 -21.24
N ASN A 154 -8.30 36.95 -21.18
CA ASN A 154 -7.66 38.23 -21.54
C ASN A 154 -7.84 38.56 -23.03
N GLN A 155 -7.67 37.61 -23.95
CA GLN A 155 -7.92 37.84 -25.37
C GLN A 155 -9.37 38.25 -25.67
N ASN A 156 -10.33 37.69 -24.94
CA ASN A 156 -11.74 38.05 -25.10
C ASN A 156 -12.05 39.46 -24.58
N THR A 157 -11.26 39.99 -23.64
CA THR A 157 -11.49 41.31 -23.03
C THR A 157 -10.74 42.44 -23.74
N VAL A 158 -9.48 42.22 -24.12
CA VAL A 158 -8.64 43.27 -24.75
C VAL A 158 -8.42 43.08 -26.26
N GLY A 159 -8.92 41.98 -26.82
CA GLY A 159 -8.73 41.60 -28.22
C GLY A 159 -7.51 40.70 -28.44
N ALA A 160 -7.52 39.95 -29.54
CA ALA A 160 -6.38 39.12 -29.93
C ALA A 160 -5.20 40.00 -30.40
N PRO A 161 -3.95 39.61 -30.10
CA PRO A 161 -2.78 40.40 -30.45
C PRO A 161 -2.58 40.47 -31.97
N VAL A 162 -2.32 41.67 -32.48
CA VAL A 162 -2.13 41.97 -33.91
C VAL A 162 -0.73 41.58 -34.41
N ARG A 163 0.24 41.40 -33.50
CA ARG A 163 1.60 40.92 -33.80
C ARG A 163 2.00 39.82 -32.82
N THR A 164 2.48 38.71 -33.38
CA THR A 164 3.22 37.67 -32.65
C THR A 164 4.70 38.05 -32.69
N GLY A 165 5.25 38.55 -31.57
CA GLY A 165 6.70 38.66 -31.41
C GLY A 165 7.30 37.29 -31.11
N ALA A 166 8.56 37.06 -31.49
CA ALA A 166 9.33 35.95 -30.92
C ALA A 166 9.70 36.30 -29.47
N TYR A 167 9.95 35.29 -28.64
CA TYR A 167 10.46 35.51 -27.29
C TYR A 167 11.71 36.43 -27.32
N PRO A 168 11.87 37.41 -26.41
CA PRO A 168 11.11 37.65 -25.17
C PRO A 168 9.89 38.58 -25.31
N ASP A 169 9.57 39.08 -26.50
CA ASP A 169 8.51 40.08 -26.69
C ASP A 169 7.12 39.44 -26.84
N CYS A 170 6.78 38.55 -25.89
CA CYS A 170 5.47 37.88 -25.87
C CYS A 170 4.39 38.85 -25.35
N PRO A 171 3.35 39.17 -26.14
CA PRO A 171 2.23 39.98 -25.65
C PRO A 171 1.56 39.31 -24.44
N ALA A 172 1.10 40.09 -23.46
CA ALA A 172 0.38 39.56 -22.29
C ALA A 172 -0.94 38.81 -22.64
N THR A 173 -1.42 38.97 -23.86
CA THR A 173 -2.55 38.24 -24.46
C THR A 173 -2.14 36.93 -25.12
N CYS A 174 -0.87 36.52 -25.00
CA CYS A 174 -0.35 35.24 -25.48
C CYS A 174 0.11 34.38 -24.30
N VAL A 175 0.20 33.08 -24.52
CA VAL A 175 0.86 32.17 -23.58
C VAL A 175 2.35 32.16 -23.91
N ASP A 176 3.16 32.53 -22.92
CA ASP A 176 4.60 32.37 -22.97
C ASP A 176 4.97 31.03 -22.34
N LEU A 177 5.37 30.09 -23.18
CA LEU A 177 5.79 28.75 -22.77
C LEU A 177 7.22 28.70 -22.27
N TYR A 178 8.04 29.74 -22.52
CA TYR A 178 9.42 29.78 -22.03
C TYR A 178 9.49 30.07 -20.53
N VAL A 179 8.49 30.76 -19.98
CA VAL A 179 8.32 30.95 -18.53
C VAL A 179 8.03 29.62 -17.81
N VAL A 180 7.78 28.56 -18.57
CA VAL A 180 7.46 27.25 -18.05
C VAL A 180 8.68 26.35 -18.16
N ASP A 181 9.44 26.27 -17.07
CA ASP A 181 10.70 25.54 -16.96
C ASP A 181 10.64 24.03 -17.31
N TYR A 182 9.46 23.44 -17.45
CA TYR A 182 9.27 22.01 -17.76
C TYR A 182 8.77 21.73 -19.18
N ILE A 183 8.66 22.76 -20.03
CA ILE A 183 8.36 22.62 -21.46
C ILE A 183 9.58 23.09 -22.24
N ASP A 184 10.14 22.19 -23.06
CA ASP A 184 11.25 22.52 -23.95
C ASP A 184 10.68 22.92 -25.31
N VAL A 185 10.67 24.23 -25.57
CA VAL A 185 10.20 24.82 -26.83
C VAL A 185 11.29 25.71 -27.41
N PRO A 186 11.51 25.67 -28.74
CA PRO A 186 12.41 26.62 -29.37
C PRO A 186 11.87 28.05 -29.18
N LEU A 187 12.77 29.01 -28.96
CA LEU A 187 12.42 30.43 -28.69
C LEU A 187 11.50 31.06 -29.75
N SER A 188 11.53 30.55 -30.98
CA SER A 188 10.66 30.99 -32.09
C SER A 188 9.21 30.50 -31.98
N GLN A 189 8.93 29.50 -31.15
CA GLN A 189 7.61 28.88 -30.94
C GLN A 189 7.09 29.03 -29.50
N ALA A 190 7.87 29.66 -28.62
CA ALA A 190 7.50 29.84 -27.21
C ALA A 190 6.22 30.69 -27.00
N CYS A 191 5.90 31.58 -27.96
CA CYS A 191 4.74 32.47 -27.88
C CYS A 191 3.52 31.91 -28.63
N VAL A 192 2.53 31.41 -27.90
CA VAL A 192 1.27 30.92 -28.46
C VAL A 192 0.17 31.97 -28.31
N CYS A 193 -0.21 32.57 -29.43
CA CYS A 193 -1.17 33.68 -29.47
C CYS A 193 -2.49 33.34 -30.18
N SER A 194 -2.56 32.23 -30.94
CA SER A 194 -3.75 31.94 -31.75
C SER A 194 -4.91 31.44 -30.87
N PRO A 195 -6.10 32.07 -30.92
CA PRO A 195 -7.24 31.66 -30.09
C PRO A 195 -7.69 30.22 -30.34
N SER A 196 -7.54 29.73 -31.57
CA SER A 196 -7.86 28.35 -31.95
C SER A 196 -6.90 27.33 -31.32
N ALA A 197 -5.58 27.61 -31.30
CA ALA A 197 -4.61 26.73 -30.64
C ALA A 197 -4.83 26.74 -29.13
N LEU A 198 -5.03 27.92 -28.52
CA LEU A 198 -5.29 28.03 -27.08
C LEU A 198 -6.56 27.27 -26.66
N LYS A 199 -7.65 27.34 -27.45
CA LYS A 199 -8.87 26.56 -27.19
C LYS A 199 -8.63 25.06 -27.31
N SER A 200 -7.85 24.62 -28.29
CA SER A 200 -7.48 23.21 -28.46
C SER A 200 -6.63 22.71 -27.29
N ILE A 201 -5.56 23.44 -26.93
CA ILE A 201 -4.70 23.18 -25.77
C ILE A 201 -5.55 23.09 -24.50
N LEU A 202 -6.45 24.04 -24.29
CA LEU A 202 -7.34 24.04 -23.13
C LEU A 202 -8.26 22.81 -23.10
N GLY A 203 -8.78 22.37 -24.25
CA GLY A 203 -9.56 21.14 -24.37
C GLY A 203 -8.78 19.91 -23.92
N HIS A 204 -7.54 19.76 -24.40
CA HIS A 204 -6.65 18.67 -24.01
C HIS A 204 -6.25 18.74 -22.53
N LEU A 205 -5.96 19.93 -22.00
CA LEU A 205 -5.65 20.13 -20.58
C LEU A 205 -6.86 19.84 -19.68
N ASN A 206 -8.08 20.16 -20.10
CA ASN A 206 -9.29 19.78 -19.36
C ASN A 206 -9.42 18.26 -19.24
N ASN A 207 -9.14 17.52 -20.31
CA ASN A 207 -9.13 16.06 -20.30
C ASN A 207 -8.03 15.51 -19.37
N ALA A 208 -6.83 16.10 -19.41
CA ALA A 208 -5.73 15.74 -18.52
C ALA A 208 -6.08 15.96 -17.04
N VAL A 209 -6.67 17.12 -16.70
CA VAL A 209 -7.14 17.40 -15.33
C VAL A 209 -8.27 16.46 -14.91
N ALA A 210 -9.19 16.11 -15.80
CA ALA A 210 -10.24 15.15 -15.50
C ALA A 210 -9.71 13.73 -15.23
N GLY A 211 -8.59 13.35 -15.86
CA GLY A 211 -7.90 12.08 -15.62
C GLY A 211 -7.05 12.03 -14.35
N ALA A 212 -6.61 13.18 -13.85
CA ALA A 212 -5.71 13.26 -12.70
C ALA A 212 -6.27 12.58 -11.42
N PRO A 213 -7.53 12.80 -10.99
CA PRO A 213 -8.11 12.10 -9.85
C PRO A 213 -8.06 10.58 -9.98
N GLY A 214 -8.32 10.04 -11.18
CA GLY A 214 -8.25 8.60 -11.43
C GLY A 214 -6.84 8.04 -11.29
N CYS A 215 -5.82 8.81 -11.70
CA CYS A 215 -4.42 8.46 -11.47
C CYS A 215 -4.09 8.40 -9.96
N PHE A 216 -4.50 9.40 -9.18
CA PHE A 216 -4.31 9.39 -7.72
C PHE A 216 -5.04 8.22 -7.04
N VAL A 217 -6.30 7.99 -7.40
CA VAL A 217 -7.11 6.92 -6.80
C VAL A 217 -6.50 5.56 -7.11
N GLY A 218 -6.02 5.33 -8.34
CA GLY A 218 -5.32 4.10 -8.71
C GLY A 218 -4.06 3.89 -7.87
N ALA A 219 -3.18 4.91 -7.80
CA ALA A 219 -1.96 4.87 -6.99
C ALA A 219 -2.25 4.65 -5.50
N PHE A 220 -3.28 5.31 -4.97
CA PHE A 220 -3.69 5.19 -3.58
C PHE A 220 -4.26 3.80 -3.26
N MET A 221 -5.09 3.25 -4.15
CA MET A 221 -5.59 1.88 -4.04
C MET A 221 -4.43 0.88 -4.01
N MET A 222 -3.45 1.02 -4.90
CA MET A 222 -2.23 0.18 -4.88
C MET A 222 -1.51 0.27 -3.54
N TYR A 223 -1.34 1.48 -2.99
CA TYR A 223 -0.72 1.69 -1.67
C TYR A 223 -1.50 1.03 -0.52
N VAL A 224 -2.82 1.21 -0.47
CA VAL A 224 -3.67 0.61 0.56
C VAL A 224 -3.62 -0.92 0.50
N VAL A 225 -3.79 -1.50 -0.70
CA VAL A 225 -3.70 -2.95 -0.90
C VAL A 225 -2.31 -3.47 -0.53
N ALA A 226 -1.26 -2.71 -0.83
CA ALA A 226 0.09 -3.08 -0.44
C ALA A 226 0.32 -3.05 1.08
N GLY A 227 -0.36 -2.16 1.81
CA GLY A 227 -0.46 -2.18 3.27
C GLY A 227 -1.12 -3.46 3.81
N PHE A 228 -2.18 -3.94 3.15
CA PHE A 228 -2.81 -5.22 3.50
C PHE A 228 -1.91 -6.42 3.21
N TRP A 229 -1.19 -6.43 2.08
CA TRP A 229 -0.18 -7.46 1.79
C TRP A 229 0.89 -7.54 2.89
N ARG A 230 1.38 -6.39 3.36
CA ARG A 230 2.33 -6.33 4.48
C ARG A 230 1.76 -6.94 5.76
N SER A 231 0.48 -6.68 6.03
CA SER A 231 -0.21 -7.21 7.20
C SER A 231 -0.34 -8.72 7.13
N GLU A 232 -0.69 -9.26 5.95
CA GLU A 232 -0.81 -10.71 5.73
C GLU A 232 0.54 -11.43 5.85
N LEU A 233 1.61 -10.88 5.25
CA LEU A 233 2.97 -11.40 5.42
C LEU A 233 3.40 -11.43 6.89
N SER A 234 3.09 -10.37 7.64
CA SER A 234 3.44 -10.25 9.07
C SER A 234 2.67 -11.27 9.91
N LYS A 235 1.40 -11.50 9.58
CA LYS A 235 0.56 -12.51 10.22
C LYS A 235 1.13 -13.92 9.99
N HIS A 236 1.47 -14.28 8.76
CA HIS A 236 2.09 -15.58 8.46
C HIS A 236 3.43 -15.76 9.19
N HIS A 237 4.26 -14.72 9.25
CA HIS A 237 5.53 -14.77 9.98
C HIS A 237 5.32 -15.03 11.48
N ALA A 238 4.35 -14.36 12.11
CA ALA A 238 4.04 -14.56 13.53
C ALA A 238 3.51 -15.97 13.82
N PHE A 239 2.68 -16.53 12.93
CA PHE A 239 2.19 -17.91 13.08
C PHE A 239 3.32 -18.93 12.97
N VAL A 240 4.19 -18.77 11.98
CA VAL A 240 5.33 -19.67 11.76
C VAL A 240 6.29 -19.66 12.96
N MET A 241 6.61 -18.49 13.51
CA MET A 241 7.42 -18.37 14.74
C MET A 241 6.80 -19.11 15.92
N LYS A 242 5.48 -19.00 16.08
CA LYS A 242 4.75 -19.70 17.15
C LYS A 242 4.79 -21.22 16.94
N GLU A 243 4.61 -21.70 15.71
CA GLU A 243 4.69 -23.12 15.39
C GLU A 243 6.11 -23.68 15.63
N GLN A 244 7.15 -22.91 15.31
CA GLN A 244 8.54 -23.28 15.60
C GLN A 244 8.83 -23.32 17.11
N ASP A 245 8.33 -22.38 17.90
CA ASP A 245 8.48 -22.39 19.36
C ASP A 245 7.78 -23.62 19.97
N VAL A 246 6.56 -23.94 19.51
CA VAL A 246 5.86 -25.17 19.93
C VAL A 246 6.64 -26.42 19.52
N ALA A 247 7.15 -26.47 18.28
CA ALA A 247 7.97 -27.59 17.80
C ALA A 247 9.26 -27.77 18.63
N ALA A 248 9.93 -26.66 18.99
CA ALA A 248 11.12 -26.68 19.84
C ALA A 248 10.81 -27.28 21.22
N ARG A 249 9.73 -26.82 21.86
CA ARG A 249 9.27 -27.33 23.16
C ARG A 249 8.89 -28.81 23.11
N LEU A 250 8.20 -29.26 22.05
CA LEU A 250 7.83 -30.66 21.85
C LEU A 250 9.05 -31.57 21.56
N SER A 251 10.12 -31.00 21.00
CA SER A 251 11.36 -31.73 20.75
C SER A 251 12.28 -31.88 21.97
N GLY A 252 11.90 -31.32 23.13
CA GLY A 252 12.73 -31.33 24.34
C GLY A 252 13.95 -30.40 24.27
N GLY A 253 14.05 -29.57 23.22
CA GLY A 253 15.07 -28.52 23.13
C GLY A 253 14.68 -27.31 23.97
N GLU A 254 15.65 -26.68 24.64
CA GLU A 254 15.46 -25.34 25.22
C GLU A 254 14.87 -24.44 24.14
N ALA A 255 13.70 -23.86 24.42
CA ALA A 255 13.08 -22.89 23.52
C ALA A 255 14.12 -21.79 23.23
N PRO A 256 14.35 -21.40 21.96
CA PRO A 256 15.19 -20.25 21.68
C PRO A 256 14.55 -19.05 22.36
N VAL A 257 15.15 -18.62 23.47
CA VAL A 257 14.76 -17.41 24.18
C VAL A 257 14.76 -16.30 23.13
N ALA A 258 13.59 -15.74 22.86
CA ALA A 258 13.43 -14.61 21.98
C ALA A 258 14.32 -13.48 22.50
N LYS A 259 15.52 -13.32 21.92
CA LYS A 259 16.30 -12.08 22.02
C LYS A 259 15.66 -11.04 21.11
N GLY A 260 14.38 -10.76 21.34
CA GLY A 260 13.72 -9.56 20.87
C GLY A 260 13.86 -8.54 21.98
N GLY A 261 14.76 -7.58 21.80
CA GLY A 261 14.94 -6.48 22.73
C GLY A 261 13.63 -5.71 22.92
N LEU A 262 12.96 -5.97 24.02
CA LEU A 262 12.11 -5.00 24.68
C LEU A 262 12.81 -4.69 25.99
N VAL A 263 13.17 -3.42 26.16
CA VAL A 263 13.72 -2.86 27.39
C VAL A 263 12.89 -3.34 28.58
N GLU A 264 13.53 -4.17 29.40
CA GLU A 264 13.01 -4.69 30.66
C GLU A 264 12.96 -3.54 31.67
N MET A 265 11.88 -2.77 31.66
CA MET A 265 11.51 -1.94 32.81
C MET A 265 10.68 -2.80 33.77
N GLY A 266 11.39 -3.41 34.71
CA GLY A 266 10.98 -3.60 36.09
C GLY A 266 9.72 -4.42 36.37
N LEU A 267 9.90 -5.70 36.72
CA LEU A 267 9.19 -6.31 37.86
C LEU A 267 9.87 -7.63 38.30
N ARG A 268 10.81 -7.45 39.23
CA ARG A 268 11.10 -8.30 40.40
C ARG A 268 11.08 -9.83 40.20
N ARG A 269 12.28 -10.37 40.02
CA ARG A 269 12.67 -11.77 40.26
C ARG A 269 12.33 -12.20 41.69
N GLY A 270 11.61 -13.32 41.84
CA GLY A 270 11.38 -14.07 43.08
C GLY A 270 11.49 -15.58 42.81
N PRO A 271 11.86 -16.41 43.80
CA PRO A 271 12.65 -17.62 43.58
C PRO A 271 11.86 -18.87 43.19
N ALA A 272 12.60 -19.83 42.66
CA ALA A 272 12.18 -21.14 42.18
C ALA A 272 11.41 -21.99 43.22
N GLY A 273 10.44 -22.76 42.74
CA GLY A 273 9.82 -23.86 43.48
C GLY A 273 8.70 -24.57 42.70
N GLY A 274 8.95 -25.84 42.33
CA GLY A 274 7.98 -26.95 42.38
C GLY A 274 6.77 -27.00 41.42
N ALA A 275 6.87 -27.91 40.45
CA ALA A 275 5.90 -28.95 40.07
C ALA A 275 4.40 -28.64 39.84
N ASN A 276 3.90 -29.24 38.74
CA ASN A 276 2.53 -29.65 38.43
C ASN A 276 1.50 -28.56 38.06
N GLY A 277 1.06 -28.61 36.79
CA GLY A 277 -0.19 -27.97 36.38
C GLY A 277 -0.36 -27.78 34.88
N TYR A 278 -0.61 -28.89 34.15
CA TYR A 278 -1.27 -28.80 32.84
C TYR A 278 -2.60 -28.02 33.02
N ARG A 279 -2.75 -26.87 32.38
CA ARG A 279 -4.04 -26.17 32.29
C ARG A 279 -4.48 -26.20 30.81
N PRO A 280 -5.41 -27.09 30.42
CA PRO A 280 -5.91 -27.08 29.06
C PRO A 280 -6.80 -25.84 28.86
N LEU A 281 -6.57 -25.17 27.73
CA LEU A 281 -7.55 -24.32 27.08
C LEU A 281 -8.66 -25.23 26.53
N ALA A 282 -9.86 -25.13 27.08
CA ALA A 282 -11.09 -25.60 26.45
C ALA A 282 -12.10 -24.43 26.41
N GLY A 283 -12.74 -24.25 25.25
CA GLY A 283 -13.68 -23.18 24.96
C GLY A 283 -14.99 -23.24 25.76
N GLY A 284 -15.79 -22.17 25.66
CA GLY A 284 -17.13 -22.08 26.24
C GLY A 284 -18.17 -22.99 25.52
N PRO A 285 -19.50 -22.77 25.66
CA PRO A 285 -20.21 -21.74 26.40
C PRO A 285 -21.22 -22.29 27.45
N GLY A 286 -21.60 -21.49 28.46
CA GLY A 286 -22.77 -21.82 29.27
C GLY A 286 -22.82 -21.17 30.65
N GLY A 287 -23.95 -20.52 30.94
CA GLY A 287 -24.52 -20.49 32.29
C GLY A 287 -24.21 -19.26 33.13
N GLY A 288 -25.25 -18.45 33.38
CA GLY A 288 -25.21 -17.25 34.19
C GLY A 288 -24.78 -17.45 35.64
N GLY A 289 -24.28 -16.37 36.22
CA GLY A 289 -23.93 -16.29 37.65
C GLY A 289 -23.36 -14.92 38.00
N ARG A 290 -24.21 -13.89 37.97
CA ARG A 290 -23.90 -12.56 38.52
C ARG A 290 -23.62 -12.71 40.02
N GLY A 291 -22.37 -12.54 40.43
CA GLY A 291 -21.96 -12.39 41.82
C GLY A 291 -21.23 -11.08 42.03
N GLY A 292 -21.96 -9.96 41.96
CA GLY A 292 -21.45 -8.65 42.32
C GLY A 292 -21.50 -8.46 43.83
N GLY A 293 -20.33 -8.33 44.46
CA GLY A 293 -20.25 -7.84 45.84
C GLY A 293 -20.36 -6.32 45.86
N ARG A 294 -21.31 -5.79 46.66
CA ARG A 294 -21.25 -4.48 47.33
C ARG A 294 -22.50 -4.26 48.17
N GLY A 295 -22.32 -3.72 49.37
CA GLY A 295 -23.34 -2.98 50.11
C GLY A 295 -23.72 -3.62 51.44
N GLY A 296 -23.09 -3.14 52.53
CA GLY A 296 -23.53 -3.44 53.88
C GLY A 296 -24.77 -2.64 54.27
N ALA A 297 -25.45 -3.08 55.34
CA ALA A 297 -26.13 -2.24 56.33
C ALA A 297 -26.78 -3.12 57.41
N GLY A 298 -26.24 -3.05 58.63
CA GLY A 298 -27.02 -2.74 59.84
C GLY A 298 -27.89 -3.80 60.53
N ARG A 299 -27.82 -3.76 61.87
CA ARG A 299 -28.66 -4.40 62.92
C ARG A 299 -28.29 -5.85 63.25
N GLY A 300 -27.95 -6.25 64.48
CA GLY A 300 -28.14 -5.69 65.82
C GLY A 300 -28.83 -6.74 66.72
N ARG A 301 -28.32 -6.92 67.96
CA ARG A 301 -28.69 -7.89 69.03
C ARG A 301 -28.08 -9.29 68.87
N GLY A 302 -27.47 -9.94 69.86
CA GLY A 302 -27.35 -9.70 71.31
C GLY A 302 -27.44 -11.04 72.05
N ARG A 303 -26.67 -11.19 73.16
CA ARG A 303 -26.46 -12.36 74.06
C ARG A 303 -25.52 -13.45 73.50
N GLY A 304 -24.50 -13.94 74.20
CA GLY A 304 -24.17 -13.93 75.64
C GLY A 304 -24.26 -15.35 76.21
N GLU A 305 -23.27 -15.72 77.05
CA GLU A 305 -23.07 -16.99 77.81
C GLU A 305 -22.25 -18.05 77.02
N GLU A 306 -20.98 -18.37 77.33
CA GLU A 306 -20.33 -18.82 78.59
C GLU A 306 -20.99 -20.07 79.21
N GLY A 307 -20.21 -21.16 79.20
CA GLY A 307 -20.54 -22.51 79.68
C GLY A 307 -19.63 -23.53 79.02
#